data_AF-A0A354UR08-F1
#
_entry.id   AF-A0A354UR08-F1
#
_cell.length_a   1.000
_cell.length_b   1.000
_cell.length_c   1.000
_cell.angle_alpha   90.00
_cell.angle_beta   90.00
_cell.angle_gamma   90.00
#
_symmetry.space_group_name_H-M   'P 1'
#
loop_
_entity.id
_entity.type
_entity.pdbx_description
1 polymer ?
#
loop_
_entity_poly.entity_id
_entity_poly.type
_entity_poly.pdbx_seq_one_letter_code
_entity_poly.pdbx_strand_id
1 'polypeptide(L)'
;MNVKEIMKNKGLGYYVSAAASLAALVMAIIVLATQSWVIPRAAEGGYLIAVPLLVGVVLQVAFTFVPVRFASVLSVISYGIALGITINKVPNAIADYINKVAYTGGDFGMCIFYLVAILLITVAVVVSCFMDQTKDGKTAI
;
A
#
# COMPACT_ATOMS: atom_id res chain seq x y z
N MET A 1 -0.16 29.38 1.84
CA MET A 1 1.10 28.63 1.69
C MET A 1 1.36 28.40 0.21
N ASN A 2 2.49 28.83 -0.33
CA ASN A 2 2.75 28.72 -1.77
C ASN A 2 3.17 27.28 -2.11
N VAL A 3 2.31 26.54 -2.83
CA VAL A 3 2.50 25.10 -3.13
C VAL A 3 3.85 24.82 -3.80
N LYS A 4 4.31 25.77 -4.63
CA LYS A 4 5.58 25.69 -5.35
C LYS A 4 6.79 25.66 -4.41
N GLU A 5 6.73 26.36 -3.28
CA GLU A 5 7.81 26.40 -2.29
C GLU A 5 7.85 25.12 -1.44
N ILE A 6 6.67 24.58 -1.09
CA ILE A 6 6.54 23.32 -0.35
C ILE A 6 7.16 22.18 -1.13
N MET A 7 6.84 22.06 -2.43
CA MET A 7 7.38 20.99 -3.27
C MET A 7 8.90 21.11 -3.51
N LYS A 8 9.42 22.34 -3.56
CA LYS A 8 10.85 22.59 -3.78
C LYS A 8 11.73 22.09 -2.62
N ASN A 9 11.18 22.14 -1.39
CA ASN A 9 11.86 21.69 -0.17
C ASN A 9 11.67 20.19 0.15
N LYS A 10 10.93 19.42 -0.67
CA LYS A 10 10.75 17.98 -0.43
C LYS A 10 12.02 17.19 -0.73
N GLY A 11 12.38 16.31 0.21
CA GLY A 11 13.51 15.40 0.12
C GLY A 11 13.17 14.10 -0.62
N LEU A 12 14.16 13.23 -0.78
CA LEU A 12 14.05 11.99 -1.55
C LEU A 12 13.08 10.99 -0.91
N GLY A 13 13.01 10.96 0.43
CA GLY A 13 12.04 10.13 1.17
C GLY A 13 10.58 10.50 0.90
N TYR A 14 10.30 11.79 0.67
CA TYR A 14 8.95 12.23 0.30
C TYR A 14 8.56 11.73 -1.09
N TYR A 15 9.47 11.79 -2.07
CA TYR A 15 9.17 11.31 -3.42
C TYR A 15 8.96 9.80 -3.47
N VAL A 16 9.73 9.03 -2.69
CA VAL A 16 9.55 7.57 -2.58
C VAL A 16 8.20 7.24 -1.94
N SER A 17 7.83 7.89 -0.84
CA SER A 17 6.53 7.68 -0.19
C SER A 17 5.35 8.16 -1.05
N ALA A 18 5.51 9.25 -1.81
CA ALA A 18 4.52 9.72 -2.77
C ALA A 18 4.32 8.73 -3.94
N ALA A 19 5.41 8.18 -4.48
CA ALA A 19 5.34 7.15 -5.51
C ALA A 19 4.69 5.87 -5.00
N ALA A 20 5.03 5.44 -3.78
CA ALA A 20 4.41 4.28 -3.15
C ALA A 20 2.91 4.49 -2.87
N SER A 21 2.51 5.71 -2.48
CA SER A 21 1.10 6.09 -2.33
C SER A 21 0.35 6.04 -3.66
N LEU A 22 0.95 6.54 -4.74
CA LEU A 22 0.37 6.42 -6.07
C LEU A 22 0.17 4.95 -6.47
N ALA A 23 1.17 4.11 -6.22
CA ALA A 23 1.06 2.67 -6.44
C ALA A 23 -0.02 2.02 -5.56
N ALA A 24 -0.15 2.44 -4.30
CA ALA A 24 -1.21 1.98 -3.39
C ALA A 24 -2.61 2.36 -3.89
N LEU A 25 -2.78 3.57 -4.44
CA LEU A 25 -4.03 4.00 -5.06
C LEU A 25 -4.38 3.12 -6.26
N VAL A 26 -3.43 2.87 -7.16
CA VAL A 26 -3.62 1.98 -8.31
C VAL A 26 -4.00 0.58 -7.83
N MET A 27 -3.29 0.05 -6.83
CA MET A 27 -3.61 -1.27 -6.26
C MET A 27 -4.99 -1.31 -5.62
N ALA A 28 -5.41 -0.28 -4.90
CA ALA A 28 -6.75 -0.21 -4.32
C ALA A 28 -7.83 -0.27 -5.41
N ILE A 29 -7.62 0.42 -6.54
CA ILE A 29 -8.54 0.38 -7.70
C ILE A 29 -8.59 -1.04 -8.28
N ILE A 30 -7.44 -1.68 -8.50
CA ILE A 30 -7.37 -3.05 -9.06
C ILE A 30 -8.08 -4.04 -8.13
N VAL A 31 -7.82 -3.96 -6.82
CA VAL A 31 -8.48 -4.78 -5.80
C VAL A 31 -9.99 -4.60 -5.84
N LEU A 32 -10.48 -3.35 -5.82
CA LEU A 32 -11.91 -3.08 -5.84
C LEU A 32 -12.58 -3.56 -7.14
N ALA A 33 -11.89 -3.44 -8.27
CA ALA A 33 -12.41 -3.81 -9.59
C ALA A 33 -12.47 -5.33 -9.82
N THR A 34 -11.64 -6.12 -9.14
CA THR A 34 -11.49 -7.56 -9.44
C THR A 34 -11.72 -8.49 -8.26
N GLN A 35 -11.94 -7.96 -7.05
CA GLN A 35 -12.20 -8.74 -5.82
C GLN A 35 -13.30 -9.80 -5.95
N SER A 36 -14.28 -9.63 -6.85
CA SER A 36 -15.41 -10.54 -7.02
C SER A 36 -15.04 -11.89 -7.66
N TRP A 37 -13.90 -11.98 -8.33
CA TRP A 37 -13.44 -13.20 -9.00
C TRP A 37 -11.99 -13.58 -8.69
N VAL A 38 -11.19 -12.65 -8.15
CA VAL A 38 -9.80 -12.92 -7.75
C VAL A 38 -9.72 -13.54 -6.35
N ILE A 39 -10.44 -12.99 -5.38
CA ILE A 39 -10.32 -13.40 -3.98
C ILE A 39 -11.14 -14.67 -3.76
N PRO A 40 -10.58 -15.72 -3.10
CA PRO A 40 -11.31 -16.95 -2.81
C PRO A 40 -12.64 -16.69 -2.12
N ARG A 41 -13.69 -17.42 -2.51
CA ARG A 41 -15.05 -17.22 -1.95
C ARG A 41 -15.14 -17.47 -0.45
N ALA A 42 -14.30 -18.33 0.12
CA ALA A 42 -14.24 -18.51 1.57
C ALA A 42 -13.61 -17.31 2.31
N ALA A 43 -12.99 -16.37 1.58
CA ALA A 43 -12.21 -15.26 2.10
C ALA A 43 -12.75 -13.91 1.60
N GLU A 44 -14.07 -13.76 1.42
CA GLU A 44 -14.72 -12.56 0.87
C GLU A 44 -14.28 -11.24 1.57
N GLY A 45 -14.54 -10.12 0.88
CA GLY A 45 -14.27 -8.77 1.40
C GLY A 45 -12.95 -8.19 0.92
N GLY A 46 -12.78 -8.01 -0.39
CA GLY A 46 -11.61 -7.31 -0.96
C GLY A 46 -11.51 -5.85 -0.55
N TYR A 47 -12.63 -5.22 -0.17
CA TYR A 47 -12.63 -3.90 0.45
C TYR A 47 -11.77 -3.85 1.74
N LEU A 48 -11.58 -4.97 2.45
CA LEU A 48 -10.71 -5.02 3.62
C LEU A 48 -9.23 -4.84 3.27
N ILE A 49 -8.83 -5.15 2.03
CA ILE A 49 -7.48 -4.87 1.50
C ILE A 49 -7.44 -3.44 0.95
N ALA A 50 -8.47 -3.03 0.20
CA ALA A 50 -8.48 -1.72 -0.46
C ALA A 50 -8.62 -0.53 0.51
N VAL A 51 -9.41 -0.64 1.58
CA VAL A 51 -9.64 0.45 2.53
C VAL A 51 -8.34 0.87 3.22
N PRO A 52 -7.53 -0.02 3.80
CA PRO A 52 -6.24 0.37 4.39
C PRO A 52 -5.28 0.98 3.37
N LEU A 53 -5.27 0.52 2.11
CA LEU A 53 -4.50 1.17 1.03
C LEU A 53 -4.96 2.62 0.81
N LEU A 54 -6.27 2.86 0.72
CA LEU A 54 -6.81 4.21 0.55
C LEU A 54 -6.54 5.12 1.76
N VAL A 55 -6.60 4.58 2.97
CA VAL A 55 -6.23 5.32 4.19
C VAL A 55 -4.77 5.78 4.12
N GLY A 56 -3.85 4.89 3.70
CA GLY A 56 -2.45 5.24 3.50
C GLY A 56 -2.24 6.36 2.48
N VAL A 57 -3.05 6.39 1.42
CA VAL A 57 -3.03 7.44 0.39
C VAL A 57 -3.47 8.79 0.99
N VAL A 58 -4.58 8.81 1.73
CA VAL A 58 -5.08 10.03 2.39
C VAL A 58 -4.06 10.57 3.39
N LEU A 59 -3.44 9.68 4.18
CA LEU A 59 -2.38 10.04 5.12
C LEU A 59 -1.18 10.68 4.39
N GLN A 60 -0.73 10.10 3.28
CA GLN A 60 0.37 10.66 2.49
C GLN A 60 0.03 12.06 1.93
N VAL A 61 -1.20 12.27 1.48
CA VAL A 61 -1.66 13.59 1.03
C VAL A 61 -1.62 14.59 2.20
N ALA A 62 -2.05 14.21 3.39
CA ALA A 62 -1.97 15.06 4.58
C ALA A 62 -0.51 15.43 4.93
N PHE A 63 0.42 14.48 4.87
CA PHE A 63 1.86 14.71 5.13
C PHE A 63 2.55 15.57 4.07
N THR A 64 1.91 15.78 2.92
CA THR A 64 2.39 16.76 1.94
C THR A 64 2.39 18.16 2.56
N PHE A 65 1.40 18.48 3.39
CA PHE A 65 1.23 19.79 4.00
C PHE A 65 1.87 19.92 5.39
N VAL A 66 2.13 18.81 6.08
CA VAL A 66 2.74 18.79 7.43
C VAL A 66 4.09 18.06 7.39
N PRO A 67 5.23 18.75 7.54
CA PRO A 67 6.55 18.13 7.48
C PRO A 67 6.92 17.46 8.80
N VAL A 68 6.45 16.24 9.03
CA VAL A 68 6.77 15.41 10.22
C VAL A 68 7.94 14.46 9.88
N ARG A 69 8.90 14.29 10.79
CA ARG A 69 10.09 13.44 10.58
C ARG A 69 9.74 11.98 10.26
N PHE A 70 8.76 11.43 10.97
CA PHE A 70 8.26 10.06 10.80
C PHE A 70 6.88 10.00 10.15
N ALA A 71 6.52 11.00 9.34
CA ALA A 71 5.23 11.08 8.64
C ALA A 71 4.81 9.72 8.02
N SER A 72 5.72 9.08 7.30
CA SER A 72 5.48 7.83 6.59
C SER A 72 5.19 6.61 7.49
N VAL A 73 5.43 6.67 8.81
CA VAL A 73 5.14 5.55 9.74
C VAL A 73 3.65 5.20 9.78
N LEU A 74 2.77 6.20 9.75
CA LEU A 74 1.32 5.94 9.72
C LEU A 74 0.91 5.27 8.40
N SER A 75 1.54 5.65 7.29
CA SER A 75 1.38 4.97 6.01
C SER A 75 1.94 3.54 6.04
N VAL A 76 3.08 3.28 6.71
CA VAL A 76 3.60 1.92 6.93
C VAL A 76 2.58 1.04 7.66
N ILE A 77 1.97 1.55 8.73
CA ILE A 77 0.95 0.79 9.48
C ILE A 77 -0.23 0.45 8.57
N SER A 78 -0.73 1.42 7.80
CA SER A 78 -1.87 1.20 6.90
C SER A 78 -1.59 0.16 5.81
N TYR A 79 -0.42 0.24 5.15
CA TYR A 79 -0.04 -0.69 4.10
C TYR A 79 0.36 -2.06 4.68
N GLY A 80 0.93 -2.09 5.88
CA GLY A 80 1.20 -3.31 6.65
C GLY A 80 -0.08 -4.06 7.01
N ILE A 81 -1.16 -3.36 7.39
CA ILE A 81 -2.47 -3.96 7.61
C ILE A 81 -3.00 -4.56 6.30
N ALA A 82 -2.95 -3.82 5.18
CA ALA A 82 -3.34 -4.34 3.87
C ALA A 82 -2.56 -5.61 3.49
N LEU A 83 -1.25 -5.60 3.72
CA LEU A 83 -0.38 -6.75 3.49
C LEU A 83 -0.76 -7.94 4.36
N GLY A 84 -0.98 -7.72 5.65
CA GLY A 84 -1.39 -8.76 6.59
C GLY A 84 -2.71 -9.41 6.19
N ILE A 85 -3.70 -8.61 5.78
CA ILE A 85 -4.99 -9.13 5.29
C ILE A 85 -4.78 -9.93 4.00
N THR A 86 -3.94 -9.44 3.09
CA THR A 86 -3.64 -10.14 1.83
C THR A 86 -2.98 -11.49 2.08
N ILE A 87 -1.99 -11.55 2.98
CA ILE A 87 -1.31 -12.80 3.40
C ILE A 87 -2.28 -13.82 4.01
N ASN A 88 -3.34 -13.37 4.68
CA ASN A 88 -4.35 -14.27 5.23
C ASN A 88 -5.36 -14.77 4.19
N LYS A 89 -5.64 -14.00 3.14
CA LYS A 89 -6.68 -14.32 2.15
C LYS A 89 -6.18 -15.09 0.93
N VAL A 90 -4.94 -14.84 0.51
CA VAL A 90 -4.31 -15.45 -0.68
C VAL A 90 -3.94 -16.94 -0.56
N PRO A 91 -3.58 -17.51 0.62
CA PRO A 91 -3.09 -18.90 0.71
C PRO A 91 -4.05 -19.96 0.16
N ASN A 92 -5.37 -19.75 0.27
CA ASN A 92 -6.35 -20.69 -0.24
C ASN A 92 -6.30 -20.81 -1.77
N ALA A 93 -6.11 -19.69 -2.49
CA ALA A 93 -5.93 -19.71 -3.95
C ALA A 93 -4.62 -20.42 -4.35
N ILE A 94 -3.56 -20.26 -3.54
CA ILE A 94 -2.28 -20.92 -3.76
C ILE A 94 -2.41 -22.44 -3.54
N ALA A 95 -3.07 -22.85 -2.46
CA ALA A 95 -3.30 -24.25 -2.15
C ALA A 95 -4.12 -24.96 -3.23
N ASP A 96 -5.19 -24.31 -3.71
CA ASP A 96 -6.03 -24.82 -4.81
C ASP A 96 -5.21 -25.03 -6.10
N TYR A 97 -4.36 -24.05 -6.46
CA TYR A 97 -3.48 -24.15 -7.63
C TYR A 97 -2.46 -25.29 -7.52
N ILE A 98 -1.79 -25.43 -6.36
CA ILE A 98 -0.80 -26.49 -6.13
C ILE A 98 -1.46 -27.88 -6.18
N ASN A 99 -2.63 -28.01 -5.56
CA ASN A 99 -3.34 -29.28 -5.46
C ASN A 99 -4.16 -29.62 -6.72
N LYS A 100 -4.23 -28.72 -7.71
CA LYS A 100 -5.02 -28.87 -8.94
C LYS A 100 -6.51 -29.11 -8.68
N VAL A 101 -7.06 -28.43 -7.69
CA VAL A 101 -8.46 -28.51 -7.25
C VAL A 101 -9.05 -27.11 -7.15
N ALA A 102 -10.37 -26.99 -7.24
CA ALA A 102 -11.07 -25.70 -7.17
C ALA A 102 -12.07 -25.70 -6.00
N TYR A 103 -11.56 -25.77 -4.76
CA TYR A 103 -12.41 -25.82 -3.57
C TYR A 103 -12.91 -24.43 -3.16
N THR A 104 -12.01 -23.46 -3.19
CA THR A 104 -12.25 -22.09 -2.72
C THR A 104 -12.43 -21.12 -3.89
N GLY A 105 -11.89 -21.49 -5.05
CA GLY A 105 -11.86 -20.66 -6.24
C GLY A 105 -10.94 -19.45 -6.08
N GLY A 106 -10.95 -18.57 -7.07
CA GLY A 106 -10.07 -17.41 -7.13
C GLY A 106 -8.96 -17.58 -8.16
N ASP A 107 -8.37 -16.46 -8.54
CA ASP A 107 -7.30 -16.43 -9.54
C ASP A 107 -5.93 -16.42 -8.84
N PHE A 108 -5.15 -17.48 -9.06
CA PHE A 108 -3.82 -17.63 -8.46
C PHE A 108 -2.88 -16.50 -8.89
N GLY A 109 -2.84 -16.16 -10.18
CA GLY A 109 -1.92 -15.16 -10.72
C GLY A 109 -2.15 -13.78 -10.13
N MET A 110 -3.41 -13.36 -10.06
CA MET A 110 -3.83 -12.09 -9.48
C MET A 110 -3.66 -12.07 -7.96
N CYS A 111 -3.88 -13.19 -7.27
CA CYS A 111 -3.60 -13.32 -5.84
C CYS A 111 -2.10 -13.11 -5.52
N ILE A 112 -1.21 -13.71 -6.32
CA ILE A 112 0.24 -13.49 -6.19
C ILE A 112 0.61 -12.05 -6.54
N PHE A 113 0.01 -11.49 -7.60
CA PHE A 113 0.21 -10.10 -7.96
C PHE A 113 -0.16 -9.14 -6.81
N TYR A 114 -1.26 -9.38 -6.10
CA TYR A 114 -1.66 -8.59 -4.93
C TYR A 114 -0.63 -8.67 -3.82
N LEU A 115 -0.21 -9.88 -3.48
CA LEU A 115 0.76 -10.11 -2.43
C LEU A 115 2.07 -9.38 -2.73
N VAL A 116 2.61 -9.56 -3.94
CA VAL A 116 3.89 -8.96 -4.35
C VAL A 116 3.79 -7.44 -4.44
N ALA A 117 2.74 -6.90 -5.07
CA ALA A 117 2.60 -5.46 -5.22
C ALA A 117 2.44 -4.74 -3.87
N ILE A 118 1.59 -5.26 -2.98
CA ILE A 118 1.36 -4.67 -1.66
C ILE A 118 2.61 -4.81 -0.78
N LEU A 119 3.36 -5.92 -0.92
CA LEU A 119 4.65 -6.09 -0.24
C LEU A 119 5.66 -5.02 -0.70
N LEU A 120 5.81 -4.81 -2.00
CA LEU A 120 6.73 -3.81 -2.55
C LEU A 120 6.34 -2.38 -2.12
N ILE A 121 5.04 -2.05 -2.11
CA ILE A 121 4.54 -0.77 -1.61
C ILE A 121 4.90 -0.61 -0.12
N THR A 122 4.66 -1.63 0.69
CA THR A 122 4.95 -1.58 2.13
C THR A 122 6.45 -1.40 2.38
N VAL A 123 7.30 -2.16 1.67
CA VAL A 123 8.77 -2.03 1.75
C VAL A 123 9.22 -0.64 1.32
N ALA A 124 8.71 -0.09 0.21
CA ALA A 124 9.08 1.24 -0.26
C ALA A 124 8.79 2.32 0.79
N VAL A 125 7.67 2.23 1.49
CA VAL A 125 7.31 3.20 2.53
C VAL A 125 8.13 3.01 3.80
N VAL A 126 8.45 1.76 4.18
CA VAL A 126 9.41 1.49 5.27
C VAL A 126 10.76 2.11 4.96
N VAL A 127 11.30 1.91 3.75
CA VAL A 127 12.56 2.53 3.33
C VAL A 127 12.47 4.05 3.39
N SER A 128 11.35 4.63 2.94
CA SER A 128 11.15 6.08 2.96
C SER A 128 11.19 6.69 4.37
N CYS A 129 10.83 5.94 5.42
CA CYS A 129 10.93 6.40 6.82
C CYS A 129 12.37 6.66 7.26
N PHE A 130 13.36 6.05 6.61
CA PHE A 130 14.78 6.23 6.93
C PHE A 130 15.47 7.24 6.00
N MET A 131 14.72 7.85 5.09
CA MET A 131 15.24 8.81 4.12
C MET A 131 14.83 10.24 4.47
N ASP A 132 15.64 11.21 4.08
CA ASP A 132 15.36 12.62 4.33
C ASP A 132 14.07 13.07 3.63
N GLN A 133 13.13 13.55 4.43
CA GLN A 133 11.81 14.03 4.00
C GLN A 133 11.85 15.50 3.51
N THR A 134 12.84 16.27 3.96
CA THR A 134 13.07 17.67 3.55
C THR A 134 14.52 17.88 3.16
N LYS A 135 14.79 18.80 2.24
CA LYS A 135 16.17 19.12 1.82
C LYS A 135 16.93 19.95 2.86
N ASP A 136 16.20 20.77 3.61
CA ASP A 136 16.79 21.67 4.60
C ASP A 136 17.06 21.00 5.97
N GLY A 137 16.73 19.72 6.14
CA GLY A 137 16.89 18.98 7.39
C GLY A 137 15.99 19.45 8.55
N LYS A 138 15.21 20.52 8.35
CA LYS A 138 14.23 21.05 9.31
C LYS A 138 12.90 20.31 9.17
N THR A 139 12.84 19.11 9.73
CA THR A 139 11.57 18.41 9.98
C THR A 139 11.01 18.83 11.34
N ALA A 140 9.71 19.11 11.42
CA ALA A 140 9.02 19.14 12.69
C ALA A 140 9.08 17.71 13.26
N ILE A 141 9.32 17.63 14.57
CA ILE A 141 9.57 16.41 15.35
C ILE A 141 8.60 15.30 14.94
#